data_AF-W9X7E8-F1
#
_entry.id   AF-W9X7E8-F1
#
_cell.length_a   1.000
_cell.length_b   1.000
_cell.length_c   1.000
_cell.angle_alpha   90.00
_cell.angle_beta   90.00
_cell.angle_gamma   90.00
#
_symmetry.space_group_name_H-M   'P 1'
#
loop_
_entity.id
_entity.type
_entity.pdbx_description
1 polymer ?
#
loop_
_entity_poly.entity_id
_entity_poly.type
_entity_poly.pdbx_seq_one_letter_code
_entity_poly.pdbx_strand_id
1 'polypeptide(L)'
;MFISPVLILRIVQGVLAFIAMALGATVANVLNTHTPALDVPAGVVFFIFTAVFTMLVTVPYTVLTPRYFPTLAHPFAMLAAEATTSIFWLAGFAAVADRLRQSNICELGACSSATGSVVVGVFEL
;
A
#
# COMPACT_ATOMS: atom_id res chain seq x y z
N MET A 1 12.81 9.80 27.88
CA MET A 1 11.86 8.97 27.12
C MET A 1 12.58 8.51 25.86
N PHE A 2 13.07 7.27 25.83
CA PHE A 2 13.70 6.74 24.62
C PHE A 2 12.60 6.35 23.65
N ILE A 3 12.55 7.00 22.48
CA ILE A 3 11.71 6.55 21.38
C ILE A 3 12.25 5.18 20.95
N SER A 4 11.43 4.14 21.05
CA SER A 4 11.79 2.82 20.59
C SER A 4 12.02 2.87 19.07
N PRO A 5 13.18 2.38 18.56
CA PRO A 5 13.46 2.37 17.12
C PRO A 5 12.34 1.70 16.31
N VAL A 6 11.69 0.68 16.90
CA VAL A 6 10.55 -0.02 16.32
C VAL A 6 9.36 0.91 16.06
N LEU A 7 9.08 1.87 16.95
CA LEU A 7 7.98 2.82 16.77
C LEU A 7 8.24 3.75 15.58
N ILE A 8 9.49 4.16 15.38
CA ILE A 8 9.89 5.00 14.25
C ILE A 8 9.64 4.25 12.94
N LEU A 9 10.06 2.98 12.86
CA LEU A 9 9.84 2.15 11.68
C LEU A 9 8.36 1.99 11.35
N ARG A 10 7.48 1.83 12.35
CA ARG A 10 6.03 1.73 12.12
C ARG A 10 5.39 3.05 11.67
N ILE A 11 5.92 4.20 12.12
CA ILE A 11 5.46 5.51 11.65
C ILE A 11 5.88 5.70 10.18
N VAL A 12 7.11 5.35 9.83
CA VAL A 12 7.59 5.39 8.45
C VAL A 12 6.70 4.50 7.57
N GLN A 13 6.40 3.28 8.03
CA GLN A 13 5.47 2.35 7.38
C GLN A 13 4.05 2.93 7.20
N GLY A 14 3.56 3.72 8.15
CA GLY A 14 2.29 4.42 7.97
C GLY A 14 2.35 5.49 6.88
N VAL A 15 3.48 6.21 6.81
CA VAL A 15 3.67 7.34 5.91
C VAL A 15 3.83 6.89 4.47
N LEU A 16 4.70 5.91 4.16
CA LEU A 16 4.86 5.54 2.76
C LEU A 16 3.69 4.68 2.25
N ALA A 17 2.96 3.95 3.11
CA ALA A 17 1.66 3.37 2.75
C ALA A 17 0.64 4.44 2.33
N PHE A 18 0.59 5.57 3.04
CA PHE A 18 -0.26 6.70 2.66
C PHE A 18 0.17 7.31 1.31
N ILE A 19 1.48 7.48 1.10
CA ILE A 19 2.02 7.97 -0.18
C ILE A 19 1.61 7.01 -1.31
N ALA A 20 1.81 5.71 -1.14
CA ALA A 20 1.43 4.73 -2.16
C ALA A 20 -0.09 4.71 -2.44
N MET A 21 -0.94 4.89 -1.43
CA MET A 21 -2.38 5.08 -1.64
C MET A 21 -2.65 6.32 -2.50
N ALA A 22 -2.01 7.45 -2.19
CA ALA A 22 -2.17 8.68 -2.95
C ALA A 22 -1.74 8.52 -4.41
N LEU A 23 -0.57 7.89 -4.67
CA LEU A 23 -0.14 7.61 -6.04
C LEU A 23 -1.11 6.65 -6.76
N GLY A 24 -1.54 5.56 -6.11
CA GLY A 24 -2.54 4.65 -6.67
C GLY A 24 -3.84 5.35 -7.05
N ALA A 25 -4.32 6.26 -6.20
CA ALA A 25 -5.50 7.07 -6.45
C ALA A 25 -5.31 8.03 -7.64
N THR A 26 -4.13 8.63 -7.82
CA THR A 26 -3.84 9.45 -9.01
C THR A 26 -3.91 8.64 -10.30
N VAL A 27 -3.40 7.41 -10.30
CA VAL A 27 -3.47 6.51 -11.47
C VAL A 27 -4.93 6.16 -11.78
N ALA A 28 -5.73 5.85 -10.76
CA ALA A 28 -7.17 5.61 -10.93
C ALA A 28 -7.91 6.84 -11.48
N ASN A 29 -7.59 8.04 -10.98
CA ASN A 29 -8.22 9.28 -11.45
C ASN A 29 -7.89 9.59 -12.91
N VAL A 30 -6.63 9.44 -13.33
CA VAL A 30 -6.21 9.66 -14.72
C VAL A 30 -6.93 8.70 -15.66
N LEU A 31 -7.05 7.43 -15.27
CA LEU A 31 -7.67 6.41 -16.10
C LEU A 31 -9.19 6.61 -16.24
N ASN A 32 -9.86 7.03 -15.17
CA ASN A 32 -11.28 7.38 -15.20
C ASN A 32 -11.55 8.63 -16.05
N THR A 33 -10.67 9.63 -15.98
CA THR A 33 -10.81 10.88 -16.74
C THR A 33 -10.63 10.68 -18.25
N HIS A 34 -9.69 9.82 -18.68
CA HIS A 34 -9.39 9.62 -20.10
C HIS A 34 -10.15 8.47 -20.76
N THR A 35 -10.65 7.52 -19.97
CA THR A 35 -11.41 6.36 -20.46
C THR A 35 -12.61 6.11 -19.55
N PRO A 36 -13.64 6.98 -19.59
CA PRO A 36 -14.82 6.87 -18.72
C PRO A 36 -15.68 5.62 -18.99
N ALA A 37 -15.44 4.91 -20.10
CA ALA A 37 -16.15 3.69 -20.47
C ALA A 37 -15.45 2.39 -20.04
N LEU A 38 -14.21 2.45 -19.54
CA LEU A 38 -13.50 1.28 -19.01
C LEU A 38 -13.60 1.30 -17.48
N ASP A 39 -14.14 0.22 -16.90
CA ASP A 39 -14.07 0.00 -15.45
C ASP A 39 -12.64 0.17 -14.95
N VAL A 40 -12.48 0.84 -13.79
CA VAL A 40 -11.18 0.97 -13.15
C VAL A 40 -10.62 -0.43 -12.93
N PRO A 41 -9.41 -0.70 -13.42
CA PRO A 41 -8.88 -2.04 -13.42
C PRO A 41 -8.66 -2.59 -12.02
N ALA A 42 -9.09 -3.84 -11.83
CA ALA A 42 -9.03 -4.53 -10.54
C ALA A 42 -7.62 -4.51 -9.90
N GLY A 43 -6.56 -4.51 -10.70
CA GLY A 43 -5.18 -4.40 -10.19
C GLY A 43 -4.87 -3.07 -9.49
N VAL A 44 -5.36 -1.94 -10.01
CA VAL A 44 -5.17 -0.62 -9.38
C VAL A 44 -6.03 -0.50 -8.13
N VAL A 45 -7.27 -1.00 -8.17
CA VAL A 45 -8.15 -1.06 -7.00
C VAL A 45 -7.55 -1.90 -5.89
N PHE A 46 -6.97 -3.06 -6.23
CA PHE A 46 -6.30 -3.94 -5.27
C PHE A 46 -5.07 -3.26 -4.65
N PHE A 47 -4.26 -2.54 -5.43
CA PHE A 47 -3.11 -1.80 -4.91
C PHE A 47 -3.53 -0.72 -3.90
N ILE A 48 -4.60 0.05 -4.21
CA ILE A 48 -5.17 1.04 -3.29
C ILE A 48 -5.69 0.35 -2.02
N PHE A 49 -6.41 -0.76 -2.17
CA PHE A 49 -6.89 -1.56 -1.05
C PHE A 49 -5.74 -2.01 -0.13
N THR A 50 -4.64 -2.53 -0.69
CA THR A 50 -3.46 -2.94 0.07
C THR A 50 -2.85 -1.79 0.88
N ALA A 51 -2.73 -0.61 0.28
CA ALA A 51 -2.23 0.58 0.96
C ALA A 51 -3.14 1.01 2.12
N VAL A 52 -4.45 1.03 1.91
CA VAL A 52 -5.46 1.33 2.95
C VAL A 52 -5.45 0.27 4.05
N PHE A 53 -5.34 -1.01 3.71
CA PHE A 53 -5.27 -2.11 4.66
C PHE A 53 -4.04 -1.97 5.56
N THR A 54 -2.88 -1.64 4.98
CA THR A 54 -1.65 -1.39 5.74
C THR A 54 -1.84 -0.24 6.73
N MET A 55 -2.39 0.88 6.25
CA MET A 55 -2.58 2.10 7.04
C MET A 55 -3.62 1.96 8.16
N LEU A 56 -4.76 1.32 7.89
CA LEU A 56 -5.91 1.28 8.82
C LEU A 56 -6.00 -0.01 9.65
N VAL A 57 -5.33 -1.08 9.23
CA VAL A 57 -5.38 -2.38 9.93
C VAL A 57 -4.02 -2.70 10.52
N THR A 58 -2.98 -2.84 9.68
CA THR A 58 -1.68 -3.35 10.10
C THR A 58 -0.93 -2.41 11.05
N VAL A 59 -0.83 -1.13 10.71
CA VAL A 59 -0.15 -0.12 11.53
C VAL A 59 -0.84 0.08 12.91
N PRO A 60 -2.16 0.35 12.99
CA PRO A 60 -2.80 0.51 14.29
C PRO A 60 -2.81 -0.80 15.10
N TYR A 61 -2.94 -1.97 14.47
CA TYR A 61 -2.87 -3.24 15.19
C TYR A 61 -1.48 -3.50 15.79
N THR A 62 -0.41 -3.15 15.09
CA THR A 62 0.96 -3.36 15.61
C THR A 62 1.40 -2.29 16.62
N VAL A 63 0.83 -1.07 16.57
CA VAL A 63 1.19 0.04 17.46
C VAL A 63 0.28 0.14 18.70
N LEU A 64 -1.04 0.01 18.53
CA LEU A 64 -2.01 0.23 19.62
C LEU A 64 -2.20 -1.02 20.47
N THR A 65 -2.24 -2.21 19.87
CA THR A 65 -2.49 -3.48 20.58
C THR A 65 -1.48 -3.75 21.71
N PRO A 66 -0.15 -3.64 21.52
CA PRO A 66 0.80 -3.89 22.62
C PRO A 66 0.75 -2.80 23.71
N ARG A 67 0.19 -1.62 23.41
CA ARG A 67 0.17 -0.47 24.33
C ARG A 67 -1.13 -0.36 25.13
N TYR A 68 -2.26 -0.73 24.55
CA TYR A 68 -3.58 -0.56 25.14
C TYR A 68 -4.33 -1.88 25.37
N PHE A 69 -4.00 -2.95 24.62
CA PHE A 69 -4.71 -4.23 24.67
C PHE A 69 -3.74 -5.43 24.70
N PRO A 70 -2.95 -5.58 25.78
CA PRO A 70 -1.92 -6.63 25.88
C PRO A 70 -2.48 -8.06 25.83
N THR A 71 -3.77 -8.26 26.12
CA THR A 71 -4.45 -9.55 26.00
C THR A 71 -4.70 -9.98 24.54
N LEU A 72 -4.77 -9.02 23.61
CA LEU A 72 -4.92 -9.25 22.17
C LEU A 72 -3.58 -9.20 21.43
N ALA A 73 -2.48 -8.88 22.13
CA ALA A 73 -1.13 -8.81 21.58
C ALA A 73 -0.51 -10.21 21.44
N HIS A 74 -1.16 -11.08 20.66
CA HIS A 74 -0.60 -12.39 20.37
C HIS A 74 0.51 -12.26 19.30
N PRO A 75 1.73 -12.74 19.56
CA PRO A 75 2.84 -12.59 18.61
C PRO A 75 2.56 -13.24 17.24
N PHE A 76 1.82 -14.35 17.23
CA PHE A 76 1.38 -15.00 15.98
C PHE A 76 0.37 -14.18 15.18
N ALA A 77 -0.51 -13.42 15.85
CA ALA A 77 -1.48 -12.58 15.17
C ALA A 77 -0.81 -11.34 14.55
N MET A 78 0.17 -10.75 15.24
CA MET A 78 1.00 -9.68 14.70
C MET A 78 1.81 -10.17 13.49
N LEU A 79 2.45 -11.34 13.62
CA LEU A 79 3.19 -11.94 12.51
C LEU A 79 2.28 -12.24 11.31
N ALA A 80 1.06 -12.75 11.54
CA ALA A 80 0.10 -13.02 10.48
C ALA A 80 -0.36 -11.73 9.78
N ALA A 81 -0.62 -10.65 10.54
CA ALA A 81 -0.99 -9.36 9.97
C ALA A 81 0.13 -8.78 9.08
N GLU A 82 1.38 -8.85 9.54
CA GLU A 82 2.53 -8.38 8.78
C GLU A 82 2.79 -9.26 7.54
N ALA A 83 2.77 -10.58 7.68
CA ALA A 83 2.94 -11.50 6.55
C ALA A 83 1.86 -11.33 5.48
N THR A 84 0.60 -11.16 5.88
CA THR A 84 -0.51 -10.90 4.96
C THR A 84 -0.29 -9.58 4.22
N THR A 85 0.18 -8.56 4.93
CA THR A 85 0.50 -7.26 4.35
C THR A 85 1.61 -7.39 3.30
N SER A 86 2.69 -8.10 3.59
CA SER A 86 3.77 -8.33 2.62
C SER A 86 3.29 -9.08 1.37
N ILE A 87 2.40 -10.07 1.53
CA ILE A 87 1.80 -10.81 0.39
C ILE A 87 0.93 -9.88 -0.46
N PHE A 88 0.12 -9.03 0.17
CA PHE A 88 -0.72 -8.07 -0.55
C PHE A 88 0.11 -7.03 -1.31
N TRP A 89 1.22 -6.56 -0.73
CA TRP A 89 2.16 -5.68 -1.42
C TRP A 89 2.81 -6.37 -2.62
N LEU A 90 3.26 -7.62 -2.46
CA LEU A 90 3.85 -8.39 -3.54
C LEU A 90 2.88 -8.60 -4.71
N ALA A 91 1.63 -8.95 -4.41
CA ALA A 91 0.58 -9.06 -5.43
C ALA A 91 0.23 -7.68 -6.04
N GLY A 92 0.27 -6.61 -5.25
CA GLY A 92 0.09 -5.24 -5.70
C GLY A 92 1.16 -4.80 -6.70
N PHE A 93 2.44 -5.11 -6.44
CA PHE A 93 3.53 -4.83 -7.37
C PHE A 93 3.39 -5.60 -8.68
N ALA A 94 3.01 -6.88 -8.62
CA ALA A 94 2.75 -7.68 -9.80
C ALA A 94 1.61 -7.07 -10.66
N ALA A 95 0.54 -6.60 -10.01
CA ALA A 95 -0.56 -5.94 -10.67
C ALA A 95 -0.14 -4.62 -11.33
N VAL A 96 0.65 -3.78 -10.65
CA VAL A 96 1.18 -2.53 -11.22
C VAL A 96 2.18 -2.81 -12.36
N ALA A 97 2.97 -3.88 -12.26
CA ALA A 97 3.93 -4.26 -13.29
C ALA A 97 3.24 -4.74 -14.59
N ASP A 98 2.20 -5.57 -14.49
CA ASP A 98 1.41 -5.95 -15.69
C ASP A 98 0.73 -4.74 -16.32
N ARG A 99 0.35 -3.76 -15.49
CA ARG A 99 -0.19 -2.47 -15.93
C ARG A 99 0.84 -1.58 -16.61
N LEU A 100 2.06 -1.51 -16.11
CA LEU A 100 3.17 -0.82 -16.79
C LEU A 100 3.49 -1.46 -18.15
N ARG A 101 3.30 -2.77 -18.28
CA ARG A 101 3.51 -3.49 -19.54
C ARG A 101 2.47 -3.15 -20.60
N GLN A 102 1.29 -2.67 -20.22
CA GLN A 102 0.23 -2.24 -21.14
C GLN A 102 0.40 -0.74 -21.46
N SER A 103 0.61 -0.41 -22.75
CA SER A 103 0.98 0.94 -23.22
C SER A 103 0.01 2.05 -22.85
N ASN A 104 -1.25 1.71 -22.57
CA ASN A 104 -2.32 2.65 -22.24
C ASN A 104 -1.96 3.61 -21.09
N ILE A 105 -1.22 3.17 -20.06
CA ILE A 105 -0.96 4.01 -18.87
C ILE A 105 0.18 5.00 -19.11
N CYS A 106 1.14 4.62 -19.95
CA CYS A 106 2.28 5.48 -20.29
C CYS A 106 1.93 6.48 -21.40
N GLU A 107 1.01 6.14 -22.30
CA GLU A 107 0.42 7.10 -23.26
C GLU A 107 -0.42 8.18 -22.57
N LEU A 108 -1.08 7.83 -21.44
CA LEU A 108 -1.91 8.73 -20.65
C LEU A 108 -1.13 9.56 -19.60
N GLY A 109 0.21 9.50 -19.61
CA GLY A 109 1.06 10.31 -18.73
C GLY A 109 1.15 9.84 -17.26
N ALA A 110 0.58 8.68 -16.91
CA ALA A 110 0.59 8.14 -15.54
C ALA A 110 1.78 7.19 -15.24
N CYS A 111 2.67 6.99 -16.21
CA CYS A 111 3.85 6.09 -16.11
C CYS A 111 4.77 6.42 -14.92
N SER A 112 5.02 7.72 -14.68
CA SER A 112 5.88 8.19 -13.59
C SER A 112 5.25 7.95 -12.21
N SER A 113 3.94 8.17 -12.08
CA SER A 113 3.21 7.92 -10.83
C SER A 113 3.16 6.41 -10.50
N ALA A 114 2.90 5.57 -11.49
CA ALA A 114 2.90 4.12 -11.30
C ALA A 114 4.29 3.59 -10.91
N THR A 115 5.36 4.07 -11.56
CA THR A 115 6.75 3.71 -11.19
C THR A 115 7.10 4.19 -9.78
N GLY A 116 6.74 5.43 -9.44
CA GLY A 116 6.94 5.98 -8.10
C GLY A 116 6.22 5.18 -7.02
N SER A 117 5.01 4.68 -7.30
CA SER A 117 4.24 3.88 -6.34
C SER A 117 4.91 2.54 -6.03
N VAL A 118 5.58 1.92 -7.01
CA VAL A 118 6.35 0.68 -6.80
C VAL A 118 7.58 0.96 -5.96
N VAL A 119 8.36 2.01 -6.27
CA VAL A 119 9.56 2.36 -5.50
C VAL A 119 9.21 2.63 -4.03
N VAL A 120 8.17 3.43 -3.79
CA VAL A 120 7.72 3.78 -2.45
C VAL A 120 7.22 2.54 -1.69
N GLY A 121 6.44 1.68 -2.34
CA GLY A 121 5.97 0.45 -1.72
C GLY A 121 7.09 -0.56 -1.43
N VAL A 122 8.18 -0.59 -2.21
CA VAL A 122 9.32 -1.48 -1.91
C VAL A 122 10.02 -1.08 -0.61
N PHE A 123 10.06 0.21 -0.26
CA PHE A 123 10.63 0.67 1.00
C PHE A 123 9.73 0.43 2.23
N GLU A 124 8.47 0.10 2.01
CA GLU A 124 7.47 -0.20 3.04
C GLU A 124 7.44 -1.66 3.50
N LEU A 125 7.96 -2.55 2.64
CA LEU A 125 8.01 -4.00 2.87
C LEU A 125 9.08 -4.36 3.90
#